data_AF-A0A968INS9-F1
#
_entry.id   AF-A0A968INS9-F1
#
_cell.length_a   1.000
_cell.length_b   1.000
_cell.length_c   1.000
_cell.angle_alpha   90.00
_cell.angle_beta   90.00
_cell.angle_gamma   90.00
#
_symmetry.space_group_name_H-M   'P 1'
#
loop_
_entity.id
_entity.type
_entity.pdbx_description
1 polymer ?
#
loop_
_entity_poly.entity_id
_entity_poly.type
_entity_poly.pdbx_seq_one_letter_code
_entity_poly.pdbx_strand_id
1 'polypeptide(L)' 'MGTSAPTPIKFLQQPTSAAWVEQALENLSTVLLDHSHCERKAAGVAINLMFRYPSNAKLVRSLTAIAQ' A
#
# COMPACT_ATOMS: atom_id res chain seq x y z
N MET A 1 -29.44 8.50 -7.12
CA MET A 1 -28.17 8.84 -6.44
C MET A 1 -27.06 8.41 -7.36
N GLY A 2 -26.34 9.35 -7.97
CA GLY A 2 -25.39 9.06 -9.03
C GLY A 2 -24.16 8.33 -8.51
N THR A 3 -23.96 7.09 -8.93
CA THR A 3 -22.71 6.35 -8.71
C THR A 3 -21.66 6.95 -9.65
N SER A 4 -20.83 7.89 -9.18
CA SER A 4 -19.67 8.31 -9.97
C SER A 4 -18.73 7.11 -10.09
N ALA A 5 -18.49 6.63 -11.30
CA ALA A 5 -17.52 5.56 -11.52
C ALA A 5 -16.14 6.01 -11.01
N PRO A 6 -15.41 5.14 -10.27
CA PRO A 6 -14.10 5.50 -9.73
C PRO A 6 -13.12 5.82 -10.87
N THR A 7 -12.31 6.86 -10.68
CA THR A 7 -11.27 7.21 -11.65
C THR A 7 -10.29 6.05 -11.78
N PRO A 8 -10.05 5.52 -12.99
CA PRO A 8 -9.15 4.39 -13.17
C PRO A 8 -7.72 4.80 -12.84
N ILE A 9 -7.07 4.02 -11.97
CA ILE A 9 -5.63 4.14 -11.72
C ILE A 9 -4.92 3.60 -12.95
N LYS A 10 -4.20 4.47 -13.67
CA LYS A 10 -3.56 4.19 -14.98
C LYS A 10 -2.83 2.84 -15.08
N PHE A 11 -2.24 2.38 -13.99
CA PHE A 11 -1.42 1.17 -13.97
C PHE A 11 -2.20 -0.12 -13.66
N LEU A 12 -3.40 -0.02 -13.07
CA LEU A 12 -4.20 -1.18 -12.70
C LEU A 12 -5.07 -1.62 -13.89
N GLN A 13 -5.07 -2.92 -14.16
CA GLN A 13 -5.80 -3.47 -15.32
C GLN A 13 -7.30 -3.62 -15.06
N GLN A 14 -7.70 -3.84 -13.81
CA GLN A 14 -9.08 -4.10 -13.40
C GLN A 14 -9.33 -3.49 -12.01
N PRO A 15 -10.57 -3.08 -11.70
CA PRO A 15 -10.93 -2.61 -10.37
C PRO A 15 -11.00 -3.78 -9.37
N THR A 16 -10.91 -3.47 -8.07
CA THR A 16 -11.22 -4.43 -7.00
C THR A 16 -12.67 -4.91 -7.14
N SER A 17 -12.90 -6.21 -6.98
CA SER A 17 -14.25 -6.79 -7.09
C SER A 17 -15.16 -6.37 -5.94
N ALA A 18 -16.46 -6.22 -6.22
CA ALA A 18 -17.46 -5.90 -5.19
C ALA A 18 -17.51 -6.97 -4.08
N ALA A 19 -17.40 -8.24 -4.46
CA ALA A 19 -17.38 -9.36 -3.51
C ALA A 19 -16.22 -9.27 -2.50
N TRP A 20 -15.05 -8.76 -2.90
CA TRP A 20 -13.95 -8.53 -1.97
C TRP A 20 -14.27 -7.40 -0.98
N VAL A 21 -14.91 -6.33 -1.45
CA VAL A 21 -15.32 -5.21 -0.60
C VAL A 21 -16.34 -5.66 0.44
N GLU A 22 -17.33 -6.44 0.04
CA GLU A 22 -18.33 -7.03 0.95
C GLU A 22 -17.66 -7.87 2.04
N GLN A 23 -16.76 -8.77 1.66
CA GLN A 23 -16.00 -9.60 2.61
C GLN A 23 -15.12 -8.77 3.55
N ALA A 24 -14.47 -7.72 3.04
CA ALA A 24 -13.62 -6.83 3.84
C ALA A 24 -14.43 -6.07 4.89
N LEU A 25 -15.64 -5.62 4.54
CA LEU A 25 -16.55 -4.93 5.46
C LEU A 25 -17.05 -5.85 6.57
N GLU A 26 -17.32 -7.12 6.26
CA GLU A 26 -17.73 -8.14 7.25
C GLU A 26 -16.59 -8.56 8.18
N ASN A 27 -15.33 -8.38 7.78
CA ASN A 27 -14.14 -8.89 8.48
C ASN A 27 -13.12 -7.77 8.82
N LEU A 28 -13.62 -6.59 9.18
CA LEU A 28 -12.79 -5.38 9.30
C LEU A 28 -11.61 -5.52 10.28
N SER A 29 -11.78 -6.23 11.39
CA SER A 29 -10.70 -6.47 12.36
C SER A 29 -9.51 -7.21 11.76
N THR A 30 -9.79 -8.27 10.97
CA THR A 30 -8.77 -9.04 10.24
C THR A 30 -8.06 -8.18 9.21
N VAL A 31 -8.82 -7.37 8.45
CA VAL A 31 -8.28 -6.46 7.45
C VAL A 31 -7.36 -5.42 8.10
N LEU A 32 -7.75 -4.83 9.24
CA LEU A 32 -6.94 -3.85 9.95
C LEU A 32 -5.65 -4.48 10.52
N LEU A 33 -5.71 -5.71 11.01
CA LEU A 33 -4.53 -6.44 11.46
C LEU A 33 -3.56 -6.68 10.29
N ASP A 34 -4.05 -7.20 9.17
CA ASP A 34 -3.20 -7.42 7.99
C ASP A 34 -2.65 -6.10 7.41
N HIS A 35 -3.47 -5.04 7.41
CA HIS A 35 -3.02 -3.70 7.03
C HIS A 35 -1.84 -3.24 7.88
N SER A 36 -1.91 -3.36 9.21
CA SER A 36 -0.80 -3.02 10.10
C SER A 36 0.48 -3.83 9.81
N HIS A 37 0.34 -5.08 9.40
CA HIS A 37 1.46 -5.91 8.95
C HIS A 37 2.02 -5.44 7.60
N CYS A 38 1.16 -5.04 6.67
CA CYS A 38 1.56 -4.49 5.38
C CYS A 38 2.35 -3.19 5.52
N GLU A 39 1.95 -2.28 6.41
CA GLU A 39 2.70 -1.05 6.70
C GLU A 39 4.10 -1.36 7.24
N ARG A 40 4.19 -2.29 8.22
CA ARG A 40 5.49 -2.72 8.75
C ARG A 40 6.38 -3.37 7.70
N LYS A 41 5.81 -4.18 6.80
CA LYS A 41 6.55 -4.77 5.67
C LYS A 41 7.05 -3.69 4.70
N ALA A 42 6.23 -2.69 4.38
CA ALA A 42 6.61 -1.59 3.50
C ALA A 42 7.78 -0.78 4.06
N ALA A 43 7.72 -0.41 5.34
CA ALA A 43 8.83 0.25 6.04
C ALA A 43 10.10 -0.62 6.03
N GLY A 44 9.97 -1.92 6.29
CA GLY A 44 11.10 -2.86 6.22
C GLY A 44 11.74 -2.94 4.83
N VAL A 45 10.93 -2.94 3.76
CA VAL A 45 11.45 -2.91 2.37
C VAL A 45 12.17 -1.59 2.08
N ALA A 46 11.61 -0.46 2.51
CA ALA A 46 12.26 0.84 2.36
C ALA A 46 13.65 0.86 3.03
N ILE A 47 13.74 0.38 4.27
CA ILE A 47 15.01 0.26 5.01
C ILE A 47 16.00 -0.66 4.28
N ASN A 48 15.57 -1.83 3.83
CA ASN A 48 16.43 -2.76 3.09
C ASN A 48 16.99 -2.15 1.80
N LEU A 49 16.17 -1.39 1.06
CA LEU A 49 16.61 -0.70 -0.15
C LEU A 49 17.60 0.43 0.17
N MET A 50 17.42 1.17 1.27
CA MET A 50 18.39 2.18 1.71
C MET A 50 19.76 1.56 2.02
N PHE A 51 19.79 0.42 2.71
CA PHE A 51 21.04 -0.29 2.99
C PHE A 51 21.69 -0.89 1.74
N ARG A 52 20.88 -1.35 0.77
CA ARG A 52 21.40 -1.92 -0.48
C ARG A 52 21.97 -0.86 -1.43
N TYR A 53 21.48 0.38 -1.36
CA TYR A 53 21.89 1.48 -2.25
C TYR A 53 22.27 2.75 -1.47
N PRO A 54 23.25 2.68 -0.54
CA PRO A 54 23.52 3.75 0.42
C PRO A 54 24.03 5.03 -0.24
N SER A 55 24.75 4.91 -1.36
CA SER A 55 25.31 6.06 -2.08
C SER A 55 24.28 6.83 -2.90
N ASN A 56 23.06 6.30 -3.08
CA ASN A 56 21.99 7.00 -3.80
C ASN A 56 21.22 7.92 -2.83
N ALA A 57 21.78 9.09 -2.55
CA ALA A 57 21.23 10.02 -1.58
C ALA A 57 19.79 10.47 -1.91
N LYS A 58 19.40 10.53 -3.20
CA LYS A 58 18.02 10.85 -3.59
C LYS A 58 17.07 9.72 -3.18
N LEU A 59 17.42 8.47 -3.50
CA LEU A 59 16.62 7.30 -3.12
C LEU A 59 16.48 7.18 -1.61
N VAL A 60 17.58 7.32 -0.86
CA VAL A 60 17.57 7.23 0.61
C VAL A 60 16.63 8.26 1.23
N ARG A 61 16.69 9.51 0.79
CA ARG A 61 15.77 10.57 1.27
C ARG A 61 14.31 10.24 0.98
N SER A 62 14.01 9.74 -0.23
CA SER A 62 12.63 9.37 -0.59
C SER A 62 12.10 8.19 0.23
N LEU A 63 12.94 7.18 0.48
CA LEU A 63 12.55 5.97 1.22
C LEU A 63 12.47 6.20 2.74
N THR A 64 13.21 7.17 3.29
CA THR A 64 13.11 7.53 4.71
C THR A 64 11.69 7.95 5.08
N ALA A 65 11.01 8.71 4.20
CA ALA A 65 9.62 9.11 4.42
C ALA A 65 8.62 7.94 4.39
N ILE A 66 8.98 6.80 3.79
CA ILE A 66 8.16 5.58 3.76
C ILE A 66 8.41 4.71 4.99
N ALA A 67 9.60 4.83 5.59
CA ALA A 67 10.02 4.02 6.73
C ALA A 67 9.63 4.61 8.10
N GLN A 68 9.19 5.87 8.14
CA GLN A 68 8.73 6.60 9.33
C GLN A 68 7.26 6.30 9.63
#